data_AF-A0A066ZSC6-F1
#
_entry.id   AF-A0A066ZSC6-F1
#
_cell.length_a   1.000
_cell.length_b   1.000
_cell.length_c   1.000
_cell.angle_alpha   90.00
_cell.angle_beta   90.00
_cell.angle_gamma   90.00
#
_symmetry.space_group_name_H-M   'P 1'
#
loop_
_entity.id
_entity.type
_entity.pdbx_description
1 polymer ?
#
loop_
_entity_poly.entity_id
_entity_poly.type
_entity_poly.pdbx_seq_one_letter_code
_entity_poly.pdbx_strand_id
1 'polypeptide(L)'
;MNTPQDFINQLIPHKTPKKIGQGAADVNIALSKYWGKRQVELNLPTNSSLSISLPGLGTHTKIQADKTLQHDCVCLNGKRLKQDDPFAMRLSKFLDFFRETPNTFFDIHTENTVPTAAGLASSASGYAALVLALNDCFDWQLPKKELSLLARLGSGSASRSIYDGFVIWHKGQTENGLDSFAEPIDAPWSEFCIGLLEIDLKAKKVASTTGMQQTVNHCELYQAWPKKAEQDVQAIQQAILQQDFSELGALAENNALSMHATMIATWPPILYWQPESVEAMHMVWALRESGVEVYFTMDAGPNLKLMFLQKDAERIQQAFPALKLIRPFG
;
A
#
# COMPACT_ATOMS: atom_id res chain seq x y z
N MET A 1 0.60 26.17 8.75
CA MET A 1 0.47 24.86 8.07
C MET A 1 1.59 24.78 7.06
N ASN A 2 2.45 23.76 7.13
CA ASN A 2 3.47 23.53 6.10
C ASN A 2 2.77 23.00 4.84
N THR A 3 3.01 23.61 3.69
CA THR A 3 2.50 23.07 2.42
C THR A 3 3.23 21.76 2.09
N PRO A 4 2.70 20.90 1.20
CA PRO A 4 3.45 19.74 0.71
C PRO A 4 4.81 20.11 0.11
N GLN A 5 4.91 21.30 -0.51
CA GLN A 5 6.17 21.80 -1.03
C GLN A 5 7.17 22.14 0.08
N ASP A 6 6.73 22.81 1.16
CA ASP A 6 7.59 23.13 2.32
C ASP A 6 8.07 21.86 3.02
N PHE A 7 7.21 20.85 3.10
CA PHE A 7 7.55 19.54 3.65
C PHE A 7 8.65 18.86 2.82
N ILE A 8 8.51 18.83 1.49
CA ILE A 8 9.52 18.23 0.61
C ILE A 8 10.85 18.99 0.67
N ASN A 9 10.80 20.32 0.69
CA ASN A 9 12.01 21.16 0.77
C ASN A 9 12.79 20.97 2.07
N GLN A 10 12.16 20.47 3.15
CA GLN A 10 12.85 20.10 4.39
C GLN A 10 13.60 18.77 4.29
N LEU A 11 13.24 17.91 3.34
CA LEU A 11 13.78 16.56 3.21
C LEU A 11 14.83 16.43 2.11
N ILE A 12 14.62 17.08 0.96
CA ILE A 12 15.52 16.92 -0.19
C ILE A 12 16.65 17.96 -0.18
N PRO A 13 17.90 17.58 -0.48
CA PRO A 13 19.04 18.50 -0.42
C PRO A 13 19.11 19.46 -1.60
N HIS A 14 18.60 19.06 -2.77
CA HIS A 14 18.56 19.90 -3.98
C HIS A 14 17.59 19.34 -5.03
N LYS A 15 17.29 20.11 -6.08
CA LYS A 15 16.39 19.72 -7.17
C LYS A 15 17.08 19.59 -8.55
N THR A 16 18.41 19.55 -8.60
CA THR A 16 19.15 19.34 -9.86
C THR A 16 19.30 17.85 -10.16
N PRO A 17 18.68 17.31 -11.23
CA PRO A 17 18.84 15.91 -11.65
C PRO A 17 20.29 15.63 -12.07
N LYS A 18 20.79 14.42 -11.81
CA LYS A 18 22.20 14.05 -12.02
C LYS A 18 22.37 12.93 -13.05
N LYS A 19 21.44 11.98 -13.09
CA LYS A 19 21.50 10.78 -13.92
C LYS A 19 20.11 10.24 -14.22
N ILE A 20 20.04 9.21 -15.07
CA ILE A 20 18.84 8.37 -15.17
C ILE A 20 18.70 7.64 -13.83
N GLY A 21 17.60 7.87 -13.13
CA GLY A 21 17.31 7.20 -11.88
C GLY A 21 16.46 5.96 -12.07
N GLN A 22 16.69 4.96 -11.23
CA GLN A 22 15.94 3.71 -11.22
C GLN A 22 15.47 3.39 -9.80
N GLY A 23 14.28 2.83 -9.70
CA GLY A 23 13.70 2.40 -8.43
C GLY A 23 12.78 1.21 -8.62
N ALA A 24 12.81 0.29 -7.68
CA ALA A 24 11.93 -0.86 -7.64
C ALA A 24 11.35 -1.00 -6.23
N ALA A 25 10.07 -1.32 -6.15
CA ALA A 25 9.40 -1.54 -4.87
C ALA A 25 8.33 -2.61 -5.01
N ASP A 26 8.26 -3.52 -4.04
CA ASP A 26 7.24 -4.54 -3.97
C ASP A 26 5.90 -3.97 -3.49
N VAL A 27 4.81 -4.63 -3.88
CA VAL A 27 3.50 -4.40 -3.29
C VAL A 27 3.52 -4.88 -1.84
N ASN A 28 2.67 -4.28 -1.01
CA ASN A 28 2.47 -4.73 0.36
C ASN A 28 0.99 -4.99 0.64
N ILE A 29 0.70 -5.92 1.55
CA ILE A 29 -0.64 -6.22 2.03
C ILE A 29 -0.74 -5.78 3.48
N ALA A 30 -1.74 -4.96 3.79
CA ALA A 30 -1.99 -4.51 5.15
C ALA A 30 -2.56 -5.66 6.00
N LEU A 31 -1.90 -5.96 7.12
CA LEU A 31 -2.37 -6.86 8.18
C LEU A 31 -3.14 -6.07 9.25
N SER A 32 -2.67 -4.85 9.54
CA SER A 32 -3.44 -3.81 10.22
C SER A 32 -3.75 -2.68 9.23
N LYS A 33 -5.03 -2.32 9.11
CA LYS A 33 -5.54 -1.50 8.00
C LYS A 33 -5.33 -0.01 8.20
N TYR A 34 -5.03 0.65 7.09
CA TYR A 34 -5.08 2.10 6.95
C TYR A 34 -6.41 2.48 6.27
N TRP A 35 -7.29 3.15 7.01
CA TRP A 35 -8.54 3.66 6.46
C TRP A 35 -8.90 5.01 7.10
N GLY A 36 -8.69 6.08 6.34
CA GLY A 36 -9.03 7.44 6.71
C GLY A 36 -7.83 8.33 6.97
N LYS A 37 -7.99 9.63 6.70
CA LYS A 37 -6.94 10.64 6.83
C LYS A 37 -7.38 11.68 7.84
N ARG A 38 -6.47 12.06 8.75
CA ARG A 38 -6.66 13.24 9.59
C ARG A 38 -6.29 14.52 8.85
N GLN A 39 -5.40 14.42 7.86
CA GLN A 39 -4.97 15.55 7.02
C GLN A 39 -4.62 15.02 5.62
N VAL A 40 -5.23 15.62 4.60
CA VAL A 40 -5.28 15.04 3.24
C VAL A 40 -4.02 15.38 2.46
N GLU A 41 -3.52 16.59 2.61
CA GLU A 41 -2.43 17.20 1.83
C GLU A 41 -1.11 16.47 2.01
N LEU A 42 -0.82 16.03 3.24
CA LEU A 42 0.38 15.29 3.62
C LEU A 42 0.12 13.78 3.75
N ASN A 43 -1.09 13.30 3.43
CA ASN A 43 -1.52 11.90 3.61
C ASN A 43 -1.32 11.38 5.04
N LEU A 44 -1.67 12.19 6.06
CA LEU A 44 -1.54 11.79 7.45
C LEU A 44 -2.73 10.91 7.86
N PRO A 45 -2.50 9.70 8.39
CA PRO A 45 -3.57 8.75 8.65
C PRO A 45 -4.23 9.01 10.00
N THR A 46 -5.42 8.46 10.22
CA THR A 46 -6.09 8.46 11.54
C THR A 46 -5.50 7.43 12.50
N ASN A 47 -4.94 6.36 11.97
CA ASN A 47 -4.29 5.27 12.70
C ASN A 47 -3.03 4.77 11.95
N SER A 48 -2.11 4.17 12.70
CA SER A 48 -0.94 3.45 12.25
C SER A 48 -1.40 2.14 11.61
N SER A 49 -0.58 1.60 10.74
CA SER A 49 -0.93 0.39 9.98
C SER A 49 0.31 -0.47 9.80
N LEU A 50 0.10 -1.76 9.57
CA LEU A 50 1.18 -2.73 9.45
C LEU A 50 0.93 -3.60 8.23
N SER A 51 1.97 -3.90 7.46
CA SER A 51 1.90 -4.74 6.27
C SER A 51 3.02 -5.74 6.17
N ILE A 52 2.88 -6.67 5.23
CA ILE A 52 3.92 -7.57 4.74
C ILE A 52 4.18 -7.27 3.25
N SER A 53 5.44 -7.17 2.83
CA SER A 53 5.81 -7.03 1.41
C SER A 53 5.65 -8.35 0.66
N LEU A 54 5.46 -8.28 -0.66
CA LEU A 54 5.31 -9.45 -1.53
C LEU A 54 6.41 -9.49 -2.59
N PRO A 55 7.53 -10.19 -2.33
CA PRO A 55 8.65 -10.22 -3.24
C PRO A 55 8.26 -10.77 -4.62
N GLY A 56 8.78 -10.13 -5.66
CA GLY A 56 8.50 -10.47 -7.07
C GLY A 56 7.21 -9.85 -7.62
N LEU A 57 6.38 -9.25 -6.76
CA LEU A 57 5.17 -8.51 -7.15
C LEU A 57 5.38 -7.03 -6.83
N GLY A 58 5.54 -6.18 -7.83
CA GLY A 58 5.95 -4.81 -7.58
C GLY A 58 5.91 -3.91 -8.80
N THR A 59 6.55 -2.76 -8.65
CA THR A 59 6.71 -1.74 -9.69
C THR A 59 8.18 -1.44 -9.88
N HIS A 60 8.60 -1.35 -11.15
CA HIS A 60 9.91 -0.85 -11.55
C HIS A 60 9.71 0.48 -12.28
N THR A 61 10.47 1.50 -11.91
CA THR A 61 10.38 2.84 -12.50
C THR A 61 11.77 3.31 -12.89
N LYS A 62 11.89 3.78 -14.13
CA LYS A 62 13.01 4.57 -14.61
C LYS A 62 12.54 5.99 -14.88
N ILE A 63 13.33 6.97 -14.47
CA ILE A 63 13.03 8.39 -14.65
C ILE A 63 14.28 9.15 -15.06
N GLN A 64 14.13 10.05 -16.01
CA GLN A 64 15.19 10.99 -16.37
C GLN A 64 14.60 12.37 -16.64
N ALA A 65 15.30 13.42 -16.24
CA ALA A 65 14.97 14.77 -16.69
C ALA A 65 15.52 14.98 -18.10
N ASP A 66 14.70 15.51 -18.99
CA ASP A 66 15.06 15.74 -20.39
C ASP A 66 14.68 17.16 -20.81
N LYS A 67 15.70 17.96 -21.13
CA LYS A 67 15.57 19.37 -21.51
C LYS A 67 14.97 19.57 -22.90
N THR A 68 14.87 18.52 -23.71
CA THR A 68 14.28 18.59 -25.05
C THR A 68 12.76 18.45 -25.02
N LEU A 69 12.22 17.89 -23.93
CA LEU A 69 10.78 17.73 -23.75
C LEU A 69 10.08 19.06 -23.50
N GLN A 70 8.78 19.09 -23.85
CA GLN A 70 7.87 20.22 -23.60
C GLN A 70 6.78 19.88 -22.58
N HIS A 71 6.72 18.62 -22.16
CA HIS A 71 5.78 18.08 -21.17
C HIS A 71 6.33 16.75 -20.65
N ASP A 72 5.84 16.30 -19.49
CA ASP A 72 6.19 14.98 -18.96
C ASP A 72 5.67 13.87 -19.87
N CYS A 73 6.47 12.83 -19.96
CA CYS A 73 6.32 11.75 -20.89
C CYS A 73 6.22 10.43 -20.12
N VAL A 74 5.05 9.79 -20.13
CA VAL A 74 4.80 8.61 -19.28
C VAL A 74 4.55 7.37 -20.13
N CYS A 75 5.36 6.33 -19.91
CA CYS A 75 5.16 4.99 -20.42
C CYS A 75 4.78 4.06 -19.26
N LEU A 76 3.64 3.37 -19.37
CA LEU A 76 3.16 2.39 -18.38
C LEU A 76 3.05 1.02 -19.06
N ASN A 77 3.79 0.02 -18.57
CA ASN A 77 3.80 -1.35 -19.11
C ASN A 77 4.05 -1.38 -20.62
N GLY A 78 5.07 -0.65 -21.10
CA GLY A 78 5.42 -0.55 -22.52
C GLY A 78 4.47 0.31 -23.37
N LYS A 79 3.38 0.86 -22.80
CA LYS A 79 2.44 1.72 -23.51
C LYS A 79 2.66 3.19 -23.15
N ARG A 80 3.00 4.00 -24.16
CA ARG A 80 3.01 5.47 -24.04
C ARG A 80 1.60 5.98 -23.77
N LEU A 81 1.43 6.72 -22.68
CA LEU A 81 0.17 7.35 -22.31
C LEU A 81 0.03 8.72 -22.98
N LYS A 82 -1.21 9.13 -23.20
CA LYS A 82 -1.51 10.51 -23.61
C LYS A 82 -1.30 11.45 -22.43
N GLN A 83 -1.06 12.73 -22.72
CA GLN A 83 -0.85 13.74 -21.68
C GLN A 83 -2.07 13.94 -20.76
N ASP A 84 -3.28 13.79 -21.31
CA ASP A 84 -4.56 13.90 -20.61
C ASP A 84 -4.99 12.58 -19.92
N ASP A 85 -4.15 11.54 -19.95
CA ASP A 85 -4.42 10.31 -19.21
C ASP A 85 -4.42 10.57 -17.69
N PRO A 86 -5.44 10.15 -16.93
CA PRO A 86 -5.53 10.40 -15.49
C PRO A 86 -4.31 9.90 -14.69
N PHE A 87 -3.70 8.78 -15.11
CA PHE A 87 -2.49 8.28 -14.48
C PHE A 87 -1.30 9.21 -14.74
N ALA A 88 -1.12 9.62 -15.99
CA ALA A 88 -0.03 10.51 -16.40
C ALA A 88 -0.15 11.89 -15.71
N MET A 89 -1.35 12.49 -15.70
CA MET A 89 -1.59 13.76 -15.01
C MET A 89 -1.30 13.67 -13.51
N ARG A 90 -1.73 12.58 -12.85
CA ARG A 90 -1.49 12.40 -11.41
C ARG A 90 0.00 12.24 -11.09
N LEU A 91 0.74 11.51 -11.94
CA LEU A 91 2.19 11.36 -11.80
C LEU A 91 2.89 12.69 -12.00
N SER A 92 2.54 13.43 -13.06
CA SER A 92 3.11 14.74 -13.39
C SER A 92 2.90 15.75 -12.26
N LYS A 93 1.68 15.81 -11.70
CA LYS A 93 1.36 16.65 -10.54
C LYS A 93 2.19 16.31 -9.30
N PHE A 94 2.52 15.04 -9.09
CA PHE A 94 3.42 14.65 -8.01
C PHE A 94 4.87 15.07 -8.28
N LEU A 95 5.30 14.99 -9.55
CA LEU A 95 6.64 15.41 -9.97
C LEU A 95 6.88 16.93 -9.85
N ASP A 96 5.82 17.73 -9.89
CA ASP A 96 5.90 19.19 -9.70
C ASP A 96 6.66 19.58 -8.42
N PHE A 97 6.55 18.77 -7.36
CA PHE A 97 7.24 19.06 -6.11
C PHE A 97 8.78 18.96 -6.21
N PHE A 98 9.28 18.22 -7.20
CA PHE A 98 10.69 17.85 -7.35
C PHE A 98 11.39 18.56 -8.52
N ARG A 99 10.66 19.35 -9.31
CA ARG A 99 11.24 20.08 -10.46
C ARG A 99 12.23 21.15 -10.01
N GLU A 100 13.36 21.24 -10.71
CA GLU A 100 14.33 22.34 -10.55
C GLU A 100 13.70 23.68 -10.95
N THR A 101 13.04 23.68 -12.11
CA THR A 101 12.33 24.82 -12.68
C THR A 101 11.01 24.37 -13.29
N PRO A 102 10.04 25.27 -13.53
CA PRO A 102 8.77 24.91 -14.17
C PRO A 102 8.92 24.23 -15.55
N ASN A 103 10.07 24.39 -16.22
CA ASN A 103 10.37 23.81 -17.53
C ASN A 103 11.20 22.51 -17.44
N THR A 104 11.39 21.96 -16.24
CA THR A 104 12.05 20.67 -16.06
C THR A 104 11.02 19.57 -16.27
N PHE A 105 11.12 18.83 -17.36
CA PHE A 105 10.22 17.72 -17.69
C PHE A 105 10.92 16.38 -17.57
N PHE A 106 10.13 15.33 -17.32
CA PHE A 106 10.63 13.98 -17.11
C PHE A 106 10.13 13.02 -18.18
N ASP A 107 10.99 12.11 -18.63
CA ASP A 107 10.60 10.87 -19.32
C ASP A 107 10.58 9.74 -18.29
N ILE A 108 9.42 9.10 -18.12
CA ILE A 108 9.15 8.09 -17.11
C ILE A 108 8.73 6.80 -17.80
N HIS A 109 9.42 5.71 -17.47
CA HIS A 109 9.05 4.36 -17.86
C HIS A 109 8.77 3.56 -16.61
N THR A 110 7.53 3.14 -16.42
CA THR A 110 7.11 2.39 -15.23
C THR A 110 6.39 1.11 -15.63
N GLU A 111 6.74 0.01 -14.96
CA GLU A 111 6.26 -1.33 -15.23
C GLU A 111 5.80 -2.00 -13.95
N ASN A 112 4.59 -2.55 -13.97
CA ASN A 112 4.04 -3.33 -12.87
C ASN A 112 4.09 -4.81 -13.21
N THR A 113 4.57 -5.64 -12.29
CA THR A 113 4.53 -7.11 -12.46
C THR A 113 3.16 -7.70 -12.10
N VAL A 114 2.29 -6.90 -11.45
CA VAL A 114 0.89 -7.22 -11.20
C VAL A 114 -0.03 -6.42 -12.14
N PRO A 115 -1.18 -6.96 -12.57
CA PRO A 115 -2.12 -6.19 -13.38
C PRO A 115 -2.55 -4.92 -12.62
N THR A 116 -2.50 -3.76 -13.29
CA THR A 116 -2.76 -2.45 -12.68
C THR A 116 -4.13 -2.37 -11.96
N ALA A 117 -5.10 -3.19 -12.40
CA ALA A 117 -6.45 -3.26 -11.85
C ALA A 117 -6.68 -4.39 -10.81
N ALA A 118 -5.67 -5.23 -10.51
CA ALA A 118 -5.79 -6.46 -9.71
C ALA A 118 -6.13 -6.30 -8.22
N GLY A 119 -6.44 -5.09 -7.73
CA GLY A 119 -6.74 -4.87 -6.32
C GLY A 119 -5.55 -5.12 -5.36
N LEU A 120 -4.33 -5.25 -5.88
CA LEU A 120 -3.07 -5.44 -5.14
C LEU A 120 -2.34 -4.11 -4.91
N ALA A 121 -3.04 -3.12 -4.35
CA ALA A 121 -2.47 -1.84 -3.92
C ALA A 121 -1.43 -1.21 -4.86
N SER A 122 -1.63 -1.27 -6.19
CA SER A 122 -0.62 -0.89 -7.22
C SER A 122 -0.11 0.55 -7.12
N SER A 123 -0.85 1.45 -6.46
CA SER A 123 -0.36 2.80 -6.16
C SER A 123 0.73 2.84 -5.10
N ALA A 124 0.73 1.90 -4.14
CA ALA A 124 1.72 1.84 -3.07
C ALA A 124 3.12 1.55 -3.61
N SER A 125 3.28 0.43 -4.32
CA SER A 125 4.54 0.08 -4.99
C SER A 125 4.93 1.13 -6.03
N GLY A 126 3.97 1.67 -6.78
CA GLY A 126 4.23 2.67 -7.81
C GLY A 126 4.87 3.96 -7.27
N TYR A 127 4.33 4.54 -6.20
CA TYR A 127 4.91 5.74 -5.60
C TYR A 127 6.21 5.45 -4.83
N ALA A 128 6.34 4.27 -4.21
CA ALA A 128 7.59 3.86 -3.59
C ALA A 128 8.71 3.72 -4.63
N ALA A 129 8.45 3.02 -5.73
CA ALA A 129 9.39 2.86 -6.85
C ALA A 129 9.74 4.21 -7.49
N LEU A 130 8.77 5.10 -7.66
CA LEU A 130 9.01 6.44 -8.17
C LEU A 130 9.92 7.26 -7.24
N VAL A 131 9.68 7.24 -5.93
CA VAL A 131 10.51 7.98 -4.96
C VAL A 131 11.92 7.40 -4.88
N LEU A 132 12.08 6.07 -4.96
CA LEU A 132 13.39 5.44 -5.07
C LEU A 132 14.11 5.86 -6.36
N ALA A 133 13.39 5.92 -7.48
CA ALA A 133 13.94 6.37 -8.74
C ALA A 133 14.31 7.87 -8.71
N LEU A 134 13.55 8.71 -8.02
CA LEU A 134 13.90 10.11 -7.78
C LEU A 134 15.14 10.25 -6.90
N ASN A 135 15.22 9.50 -5.80
CA ASN A 135 16.39 9.49 -4.93
C ASN A 135 17.67 9.13 -5.68
N ASP A 136 17.60 8.16 -6.60
CA ASP A 136 18.70 7.80 -7.49
C ASP A 136 18.95 8.89 -8.56
N CYS A 137 17.92 9.34 -9.29
CA CYS A 137 18.02 10.35 -10.35
C CYS A 137 18.70 11.64 -9.89
N PHE A 138 18.37 12.09 -8.67
CA PHE A 138 18.90 13.31 -8.08
C PHE A 138 20.11 13.06 -7.17
N ASP A 139 20.50 11.80 -6.94
CA ASP A 139 21.62 11.43 -6.07
C ASP A 139 21.52 11.99 -4.65
N TRP A 140 20.32 11.95 -4.05
CA TRP A 140 20.10 12.50 -2.72
C TRP A 140 20.68 11.64 -1.59
N GLN A 141 20.84 10.34 -1.81
CA GLN A 141 21.33 9.36 -0.82
C GLN A 141 20.55 9.41 0.51
N LEU A 142 19.23 9.63 0.44
CA LEU A 142 18.41 9.78 1.64
C LEU A 142 18.27 8.46 2.41
N PRO A 143 18.24 8.52 3.76
CA PRO A 143 17.83 7.39 4.57
C PRO A 143 16.43 6.89 4.18
N LYS A 144 16.20 5.57 4.25
CA LYS A 144 14.89 4.95 3.93
C LYS A 144 13.71 5.57 4.71
N LYS A 145 13.94 6.05 5.93
CA LYS A 145 12.95 6.78 6.73
C LYS A 145 12.42 8.00 5.98
N GLU A 146 13.30 8.83 5.41
CA GLU A 146 12.93 10.02 4.65
C GLU A 146 12.28 9.66 3.31
N LEU A 147 12.76 8.60 2.66
CA LEU A 147 12.10 8.05 1.47
C LEU A 147 10.67 7.59 1.76
N SER A 148 10.40 7.01 2.94
CA SER A 148 9.04 6.66 3.36
C SER A 148 8.14 7.88 3.56
N LEU A 149 8.69 8.99 4.09
CA LEU A 149 7.98 10.27 4.21
C LEU A 149 7.60 10.84 2.83
N LEU A 150 8.52 10.78 1.86
CA LEU A 150 8.28 11.23 0.48
C LEU A 150 7.26 10.33 -0.23
N ALA A 151 7.38 9.00 -0.10
CA ALA A 151 6.46 8.05 -0.73
C ALA A 151 5.03 8.21 -0.19
N ARG A 152 4.88 8.46 1.12
CA ARG A 152 3.59 8.75 1.76
C ARG A 152 2.82 9.86 1.07
N LEU A 153 3.48 10.92 0.60
CA LEU A 153 2.82 12.05 -0.07
C LEU A 153 2.14 11.66 -1.38
N GLY A 154 2.68 10.68 -2.10
CA GLY A 154 2.04 10.14 -3.30
C GLY A 154 0.88 9.22 -2.97
N SER A 155 1.11 8.29 -2.05
CA SER A 155 0.09 7.39 -1.51
C SER A 155 0.49 6.96 -0.10
N GLY A 156 -0.40 7.10 0.89
CA GLY A 156 -0.07 6.80 2.29
C GLY A 156 0.59 5.42 2.49
N SER A 157 0.01 4.38 1.90
CA SER A 157 0.54 3.01 1.97
C SER A 157 1.85 2.77 1.21
N ALA A 158 2.27 3.69 0.33
CA ALA A 158 3.57 3.61 -0.34
C ALA A 158 4.73 3.76 0.64
N SER A 159 4.51 4.45 1.76
CA SER A 159 5.48 4.56 2.86
C SER A 159 6.04 3.18 3.26
N ARG A 160 5.17 2.17 3.37
CA ARG A 160 5.55 0.81 3.77
C ARG A 160 6.28 0.02 2.68
N SER A 161 6.09 0.34 1.39
CA SER A 161 6.76 -0.33 0.27
C SER A 161 8.23 0.10 0.07
N ILE A 162 8.78 0.94 0.94
CA ILE A 162 10.22 1.29 0.96
C ILE A 162 11.06 0.19 1.62
N TYR A 163 10.41 -0.71 2.36
CA TYR A 163 11.02 -1.80 3.10
C TYR A 163 10.40 -3.13 2.70
N ASP A 164 11.17 -4.19 2.94
CA ASP A 164 10.76 -5.57 2.72
C ASP A 164 10.36 -6.24 4.04
N GLY A 165 9.69 -7.39 3.98
CA GLY A 165 9.22 -8.11 5.16
C GLY A 165 8.05 -7.41 5.84
N PHE A 166 7.99 -7.53 7.17
CA PHE A 166 6.98 -6.84 7.96
C PHE A 166 7.34 -5.36 8.15
N VAL A 167 6.38 -4.46 7.96
CA VAL A 167 6.61 -3.02 7.98
C VAL A 167 5.46 -2.32 8.68
N ILE A 168 5.77 -1.48 9.66
CA ILE A 168 4.80 -0.60 10.32
C ILE A 168 4.91 0.81 9.73
N TRP A 169 3.76 1.45 9.50
CA TRP A 169 3.65 2.89 9.24
C TRP A 169 3.01 3.56 10.44
N HIS A 170 3.79 4.42 11.09
CA HIS A 170 3.36 5.22 12.22
C HIS A 170 2.42 6.33 11.79
N LYS A 171 1.31 6.51 12.51
CA LYS A 171 0.42 7.64 12.23
C LYS A 171 1.07 9.00 12.47
N GLY A 172 2.04 9.07 13.39
CA GLY A 172 2.53 10.33 13.91
C GLY A 172 1.48 11.11 14.70
N GLN A 173 1.93 12.06 15.49
CA GLN A 173 1.13 12.94 16.34
C GLN A 173 1.25 14.40 15.90
N THR A 174 2.32 14.75 15.19
CA THR A 174 2.57 16.13 14.77
C THR A 174 1.83 16.49 13.47
N GLU A 175 1.43 17.76 13.36
CA GLU A 175 0.79 18.32 12.17
C GLU A 175 1.78 18.56 11.01
N ASN A 176 3.09 18.65 11.31
CA ASN A 176 4.11 18.75 10.27
C ASN A 176 4.34 17.40 9.56
N GLY A 177 3.89 16.29 10.14
CA GLY A 177 3.94 14.96 9.55
C GLY A 177 5.32 14.30 9.52
N LEU A 178 6.36 14.90 10.11
CA LEU A 178 7.72 14.33 10.09
C LEU A 178 7.85 13.05 10.93
N ASP A 179 6.92 12.83 11.85
CA ASP A 179 6.82 11.64 12.70
C ASP A 179 5.85 10.57 12.15
N SER A 180 5.32 10.74 10.93
CA SER A 180 4.49 9.73 10.25
C SER A 180 5.26 9.03 9.13
N PHE A 181 6.17 8.13 9.50
CA PHE A 181 7.05 7.38 8.59
C PHE A 181 6.86 5.88 8.77
N ALA A 182 7.39 5.10 7.83
CA ALA A 182 7.45 3.64 7.95
C ALA A 182 8.81 3.16 8.44
N GLU A 183 8.80 2.03 9.13
CA GLU A 183 9.99 1.32 9.58
C GLU A 183 9.78 -0.20 9.50
N PRO A 184 10.85 -0.98 9.25
CA PRO A 184 10.77 -2.42 9.19
C PRO A 184 10.63 -3.01 10.60
N ILE A 185 9.96 -4.15 10.70
CA ILE A 185 9.93 -4.98 11.88
C ILE A 185 10.87 -6.16 11.60
N ASP A 186 11.96 -6.24 12.36
CA ASP A 186 12.95 -7.32 12.22
C ASP A 186 12.43 -8.61 12.86
N ALA A 187 11.57 -9.31 12.12
CA ALA A 187 10.95 -10.57 12.51
C ALA A 187 10.79 -11.49 11.28
N PRO A 188 11.90 -12.01 10.71
CA PRO A 188 11.83 -12.92 9.58
C PRO A 188 11.06 -14.17 9.95
N TRP A 189 10.11 -14.58 9.09
CA TRP A 189 9.21 -15.71 9.36
C TRP A 189 9.07 -16.60 8.13
N SER A 190 10.03 -17.50 7.93
CA SER A 190 10.17 -18.35 6.75
C SER A 190 8.95 -19.23 6.45
N GLU A 191 8.24 -19.69 7.48
CA GLU A 191 7.03 -20.50 7.32
C GLU A 191 5.80 -19.68 6.91
N PHE A 192 5.80 -18.36 7.08
CA PHE A 192 4.66 -17.50 6.81
C PHE A 192 4.40 -17.40 5.31
N CYS A 193 3.18 -17.70 4.90
CA CYS A 193 2.74 -17.72 3.51
C CYS A 193 1.59 -16.75 3.29
N ILE A 194 1.56 -16.15 2.10
CA ILE A 194 0.43 -15.39 1.61
C ILE A 194 -0.13 -16.06 0.36
N GLY A 195 -1.42 -16.34 0.35
CA GLY A 195 -2.15 -16.78 -0.84
C GLY A 195 -2.98 -15.64 -1.42
N LEU A 196 -2.78 -15.29 -2.68
CA LEU A 196 -3.61 -14.30 -3.37
C LEU A 196 -4.79 -15.00 -4.03
N LEU A 197 -5.99 -14.74 -3.50
CA LEU A 197 -7.25 -15.21 -4.05
C LEU A 197 -7.92 -14.09 -4.84
N GLU A 198 -7.77 -14.16 -6.16
CA GLU A 198 -8.27 -13.17 -7.12
C GLU A 198 -9.72 -13.48 -7.50
N ILE A 199 -10.66 -12.67 -7.02
CA ILE A 199 -12.10 -12.79 -7.28
C ILE A 199 -12.50 -11.91 -8.46
N ASP A 200 -12.11 -10.62 -8.43
CA ASP A 200 -12.33 -9.71 -9.53
C ASP A 200 -11.14 -8.75 -9.66
N LEU A 201 -10.65 -8.63 -10.89
CA LEU A 201 -9.52 -7.76 -11.25
C LEU A 201 -9.98 -6.50 -11.99
N LYS A 202 -11.29 -6.26 -12.11
CA LYS A 202 -11.82 -5.04 -12.71
C LYS A 202 -11.57 -3.84 -11.82
N ALA A 203 -11.56 -2.66 -12.43
CA ALA A 203 -11.43 -1.41 -11.71
C ALA A 203 -12.57 -1.27 -10.68
N LYS A 204 -12.20 -0.95 -9.45
CA LYS A 204 -13.14 -0.66 -8.36
C LYS A 204 -14.08 0.50 -8.71
N LYS A 205 -15.34 0.40 -8.32
CA LYS A 205 -16.35 1.46 -8.51
C LYS A 205 -16.00 2.73 -7.71
N VAL A 206 -15.56 2.57 -6.47
CA VAL A 206 -15.17 3.69 -5.57
C VAL A 206 -13.68 3.60 -5.27
N ALA A 207 -12.92 4.62 -5.63
CA ALA A 207 -11.50 4.68 -5.32
C ALA A 207 -11.25 4.77 -3.81
N SER A 208 -10.18 4.16 -3.30
CA SER A 208 -9.92 4.06 -1.85
C SER A 208 -9.80 5.42 -1.17
N THR A 209 -9.20 6.42 -1.83
CA THR A 209 -9.10 7.78 -1.27
C THR A 209 -10.47 8.43 -1.09
N THR A 210 -11.35 8.29 -2.09
CA THR A 210 -12.72 8.79 -2.00
C THR A 210 -13.50 8.02 -0.95
N GLY A 211 -13.41 6.68 -0.98
CA GLY A 211 -14.13 5.81 -0.04
C GLY A 211 -13.74 6.07 1.41
N MET A 212 -12.45 6.14 1.72
CA MET A 212 -12.01 6.38 3.10
C MET A 212 -12.44 7.75 3.63
N GLN A 213 -12.46 8.78 2.80
CA GLN A 213 -12.90 10.11 3.24
C GLN A 213 -14.42 10.19 3.39
N GLN A 214 -15.18 9.49 2.52
CA GLN A 214 -16.62 9.32 2.69
C GLN A 214 -16.93 8.60 4.01
N THR A 215 -16.19 7.53 4.34
CA THR A 215 -16.34 6.84 5.62
C THR A 215 -16.03 7.77 6.79
N VAL A 216 -14.91 8.51 6.75
CA VAL A 216 -14.56 9.48 7.80
C VAL A 216 -15.67 10.51 8.02
N ASN A 217 -16.25 11.03 6.93
CA ASN A 217 -17.18 12.15 7.00
C ASN A 217 -18.63 11.72 7.30
N HIS A 218 -19.03 10.51 6.87
CA HIS A 218 -20.46 10.12 6.81
C HIS A 218 -20.77 8.80 7.52
N CYS A 219 -19.83 8.17 8.23
CA CYS A 219 -20.09 6.97 9.03
C CYS A 219 -19.97 7.27 10.52
N GLU A 220 -21.07 7.18 11.27
CA GLU A 220 -21.05 7.39 12.73
C GLU A 220 -20.19 6.35 13.46
N LEU A 221 -20.21 5.09 13.01
CA LEU A 221 -19.40 4.01 13.59
C LEU A 221 -17.89 4.22 13.41
N TYR A 222 -17.49 5.08 12.47
CA TYR A 222 -16.08 5.35 12.21
C TYR A 222 -15.37 5.98 13.42
N GLN A 223 -16.07 6.66 14.33
CA GLN A 223 -15.43 7.27 15.51
C GLN A 223 -14.73 6.23 16.42
N ALA A 224 -15.24 4.99 16.45
CA ALA A 224 -14.61 3.90 17.20
C ALA A 224 -13.40 3.28 16.48
N TRP A 225 -13.32 3.42 15.15
CA TRP A 225 -12.33 2.74 14.32
C TRP A 225 -10.89 3.13 14.66
N PRO A 226 -10.47 4.41 14.69
CA PRO A 226 -9.08 4.77 14.94
C PRO A 226 -8.54 4.21 16.25
N LYS A 227 -9.34 4.24 17.33
CA LYS A 227 -8.93 3.69 18.63
C LYS A 227 -8.72 2.18 18.55
N LYS A 228 -9.66 1.45 17.96
CA LYS A 228 -9.53 0.01 17.77
C LYS A 228 -8.33 -0.34 16.89
N ALA A 229 -8.15 0.34 15.76
CA ALA A 229 -7.06 0.05 14.83
C ALA A 229 -5.66 0.33 15.46
N GLU A 230 -5.54 1.33 16.35
CA GLU A 230 -4.33 1.57 17.14
C GLU A 230 -4.05 0.47 18.17
N GLN A 231 -5.09 -0.14 18.75
CA GLN A 231 -4.90 -1.29 19.65
C GLN A 231 -4.50 -2.53 18.84
N ASP A 232 -5.20 -2.78 17.73
CA ASP A 232 -4.93 -3.92 16.85
C ASP A 232 -3.52 -3.87 16.26
N VAL A 233 -3.04 -2.71 15.80
CA VAL A 233 -1.68 -2.61 15.21
C VAL A 233 -0.59 -2.97 16.23
N GLN A 234 -0.76 -2.58 17.51
CA GLN A 234 0.16 -2.94 18.58
C GLN A 234 0.12 -4.44 18.86
N ALA A 235 -1.07 -5.02 18.97
CA ALA A 235 -1.25 -6.46 19.20
C ALA A 235 -0.72 -7.31 18.04
N ILE A 236 -1.01 -6.92 16.80
CA ILE A 236 -0.49 -7.55 15.57
C ILE A 236 1.04 -7.50 15.53
N GLN A 237 1.64 -6.35 15.88
CA GLN A 237 3.10 -6.23 15.95
C GLN A 237 3.68 -7.19 16.99
N GLN A 238 3.06 -7.32 18.17
CA GLN A 238 3.51 -8.27 19.19
C GLN A 238 3.37 -9.72 18.73
N ALA A 239 2.26 -10.09 18.10
CA ALA A 239 2.07 -11.43 17.54
C ALA A 239 3.13 -11.78 16.48
N ILE A 240 3.52 -10.82 15.64
CA ILE A 240 4.62 -10.98 14.67
C ILE A 240 5.96 -11.22 15.39
N LEU A 241 6.29 -10.40 16.39
CA LEU A 241 7.55 -10.53 17.14
C LEU A 241 7.64 -11.86 17.90
N GLN A 242 6.50 -12.41 18.31
CA GLN A 242 6.40 -13.70 19.01
C GLN A 242 6.19 -14.89 18.05
N GLN A 243 6.02 -14.63 16.76
CA GLN A 243 5.59 -15.61 15.75
C GLN A 243 4.34 -16.40 16.18
N ASP A 244 3.41 -15.75 16.87
CA ASP A 244 2.11 -16.29 17.23
C ASP A 244 1.15 -16.14 16.04
N PHE A 245 1.08 -17.19 15.22
CA PHE A 245 0.30 -17.16 13.99
C PHE A 245 -1.22 -17.11 14.25
N SER A 246 -1.69 -17.80 15.29
CA SER A 246 -3.11 -17.82 15.64
C SER A 246 -3.59 -16.42 16.05
N GLU A 247 -2.83 -15.73 16.91
CA GLU A 247 -3.15 -14.37 17.35
C GLU A 247 -3.03 -13.37 16.21
N LEU A 248 -1.94 -13.43 15.42
CA LEU A 248 -1.74 -12.59 14.24
C LEU A 248 -2.91 -12.71 13.26
N GLY A 249 -3.27 -13.95 12.90
CA GLY A 249 -4.30 -14.24 11.92
C GLY A 249 -5.67 -13.74 12.38
N ALA A 250 -6.03 -14.01 13.64
CA ALA A 250 -7.31 -13.61 14.21
C ALA A 250 -7.45 -12.07 14.27
N LEU A 251 -6.40 -11.37 14.72
CA LEU A 251 -6.39 -9.92 14.79
C LEU A 251 -6.46 -9.28 13.39
N ALA A 252 -5.68 -9.77 12.43
CA ALA A 252 -5.64 -9.22 11.09
C ALA A 252 -6.97 -9.42 10.32
N GLU A 253 -7.61 -10.59 10.49
CA GLU A 253 -8.93 -10.87 9.91
C GLU A 253 -10.01 -10.00 10.55
N ASN A 254 -10.03 -9.91 11.89
CA ASN A 254 -10.97 -9.05 12.61
C ASN A 254 -10.79 -7.57 12.24
N ASN A 255 -9.55 -7.10 12.12
CA ASN A 255 -9.24 -5.72 11.74
C ASN A 255 -9.72 -5.41 10.31
N ALA A 256 -9.52 -6.34 9.36
CA ALA A 256 -10.05 -6.20 8.00
C ALA A 256 -11.58 -6.14 7.98
N LEU A 257 -12.27 -7.08 8.64
CA LEU A 257 -13.73 -7.08 8.71
C LEU A 257 -14.29 -5.84 9.40
N SER A 258 -13.64 -5.38 10.47
CA SER A 258 -14.00 -4.14 11.17
C SER A 258 -13.87 -2.91 10.26
N MET A 259 -12.81 -2.85 9.44
CA MET A 259 -12.65 -1.81 8.42
C MET A 259 -13.83 -1.85 7.43
N HIS A 260 -14.15 -3.02 6.88
CA HIS A 260 -15.26 -3.18 5.94
C HIS A 260 -16.63 -2.85 6.56
N ALA A 261 -16.83 -3.13 7.85
CA ALA A 261 -18.05 -2.74 8.56
C ALA A 261 -18.26 -1.21 8.56
N THR A 262 -17.20 -0.41 8.74
CA THR A 262 -17.31 1.06 8.63
C THR A 262 -17.69 1.53 7.22
N MET A 263 -17.21 0.82 6.19
CA MET A 263 -17.55 1.13 4.79
C MET A 263 -19.01 0.86 4.49
N ILE A 264 -19.55 -0.26 4.99
CA ILE A 264 -20.95 -0.65 4.84
C ILE A 264 -21.87 0.33 5.57
N ALA A 265 -21.47 0.78 6.76
CA ALA A 265 -22.19 1.76 7.56
C ALA A 265 -22.01 3.21 7.09
N THR A 266 -21.26 3.46 6.02
CA THR A 266 -21.17 4.79 5.38
C THR A 266 -22.43 5.05 4.56
N TRP A 267 -22.89 6.31 4.41
CA TRP A 267 -23.98 6.64 3.49
C TRP A 267 -23.55 7.69 2.43
N PRO A 268 -23.69 7.41 1.12
CA PRO A 268 -24.09 6.14 0.51
C PRO A 268 -23.13 4.97 0.86
N PRO A 269 -23.61 3.71 0.86
CA PRO A 269 -22.83 2.56 1.31
C PRO A 269 -21.69 2.24 0.35
N ILE A 270 -20.56 1.84 0.94
CA ILE A 270 -19.39 1.36 0.21
C ILE A 270 -19.28 -0.14 0.44
N LEU A 271 -19.52 -0.93 -0.60
CA LEU A 271 -19.42 -2.38 -0.58
C LEU A 271 -18.36 -2.85 -1.57
N TYR A 272 -17.24 -3.35 -1.06
CA TYR A 272 -16.14 -3.85 -1.89
C TYR A 272 -16.17 -5.35 -2.12
N TRP A 273 -16.66 -6.14 -1.16
CA TRP A 273 -16.82 -7.57 -1.36
C TRP A 273 -17.94 -7.87 -2.34
N GLN A 274 -17.83 -9.00 -3.01
CA GLN A 274 -18.83 -9.59 -3.88
C GLN A 274 -19.36 -10.88 -3.25
N PRO A 275 -20.45 -11.48 -3.75
CA PRO A 275 -20.94 -12.78 -3.25
C PRO A 275 -19.83 -13.84 -3.16
N GLU A 276 -18.95 -13.89 -4.14
CA GLU A 276 -17.81 -14.80 -4.23
C GLU A 276 -16.75 -14.53 -3.15
N SER A 277 -16.58 -13.26 -2.74
CA SER A 277 -15.75 -12.92 -1.58
C SER A 277 -16.32 -13.53 -0.30
N VAL A 278 -17.63 -13.45 -0.11
CA VAL A 278 -18.31 -13.98 1.08
C VAL A 278 -18.27 -15.51 1.09
N GLU A 279 -18.46 -16.15 -0.06
CA GLU A 279 -18.29 -17.60 -0.22
C GLU A 279 -16.88 -18.05 0.17
N ALA A 280 -15.85 -17.33 -0.29
CA ALA A 280 -14.47 -17.61 0.08
C ALA A 280 -14.22 -17.44 1.60
N MET A 281 -14.82 -16.42 2.24
CA MET A 281 -14.73 -16.25 3.70
C MET A 281 -15.33 -17.45 4.44
N HIS A 282 -16.51 -17.91 4.03
CA HIS A 282 -17.14 -19.11 4.61
C HIS A 282 -16.28 -20.36 4.45
N MET A 283 -15.65 -20.54 3.29
CA MET A 283 -14.70 -21.64 3.08
C MET A 283 -13.49 -21.55 4.01
N VAL A 284 -12.91 -20.35 4.20
CA VAL A 284 -11.79 -20.15 5.15
C VAL A 284 -12.20 -20.52 6.57
N TRP A 285 -13.39 -20.12 7.03
CA TRP A 285 -13.88 -20.48 8.36
C TRP A 285 -14.15 -21.98 8.51
N ALA A 286 -14.74 -22.63 7.50
CA ALA A 286 -14.94 -24.08 7.50
C ALA A 286 -13.61 -24.86 7.53
N LEU A 287 -12.59 -24.40 6.80
CA LEU A 287 -11.24 -24.96 6.86
C LEU A 287 -10.65 -24.85 8.26
N ARG A 288 -10.80 -23.68 8.91
CA ARG A 288 -10.35 -23.45 10.29
C ARG A 288 -11.02 -24.39 11.28
N GLU A 289 -12.33 -24.59 11.16
CA GLU A 289 -13.09 -25.55 11.98
C GLU A 289 -12.64 -27.01 11.75
N SER A 290 -12.18 -27.33 10.54
CA SER A 290 -11.63 -28.66 10.20
C SER A 290 -10.16 -28.86 10.62
N GLY A 291 -9.54 -27.88 11.26
CA GLY A 291 -8.16 -27.96 11.76
C GLY A 291 -7.09 -27.49 10.79
N VAL A 292 -7.43 -26.75 9.73
CA VAL A 292 -6.48 -26.08 8.84
C VAL A 292 -6.35 -24.62 9.28
N GLU A 293 -5.17 -24.23 9.76
CA GLU A 293 -4.98 -22.90 10.35
C GLU A 293 -4.80 -21.84 9.25
N VAL A 294 -5.90 -21.24 8.82
CA VAL A 294 -5.94 -20.21 7.78
C VAL A 294 -6.80 -19.03 8.19
N TYR A 295 -6.31 -17.84 7.86
CA TYR A 295 -6.99 -16.56 8.06
C TYR A 295 -6.99 -15.76 6.77
N PHE A 296 -7.82 -14.73 6.66
CA PHE A 296 -7.78 -13.82 5.52
C PHE A 296 -7.65 -12.37 5.95
N THR A 297 -7.12 -11.56 5.04
CA THR A 297 -7.25 -10.12 5.09
C THR A 297 -7.76 -9.59 3.76
N MET A 298 -8.36 -8.41 3.78
CA MET A 298 -9.04 -7.83 2.63
C MET A 298 -8.82 -6.31 2.58
N ASP A 299 -8.57 -5.77 1.40
CA ASP A 299 -8.39 -4.33 1.20
C ASP A 299 -9.65 -3.71 0.55
N ALA A 300 -9.53 -2.52 -0.02
CA ALA A 300 -10.60 -1.84 -0.74
C ALA A 300 -10.88 -2.46 -2.14
N GLY A 301 -11.30 -3.73 -2.16
CA GLY A 301 -11.67 -4.51 -3.34
C GLY A 301 -12.01 -5.96 -2.97
N PRO A 302 -12.59 -6.76 -3.87
CA PRO A 302 -13.20 -8.05 -3.54
C PRO A 302 -12.19 -9.17 -3.22
N ASN A 303 -10.91 -8.99 -3.53
CA ASN A 303 -9.88 -10.03 -3.44
C ASN A 303 -9.42 -10.28 -2.01
N LEU A 304 -9.37 -11.56 -1.63
CA LEU A 304 -8.85 -12.02 -0.34
C LEU A 304 -7.35 -12.31 -0.44
N LYS A 305 -6.67 -12.07 0.66
CA LYS A 305 -5.28 -12.47 0.85
C LYS A 305 -5.25 -13.43 2.04
N LEU A 306 -5.05 -14.69 1.75
CA LEU A 306 -5.02 -15.76 2.74
C LEU A 306 -3.67 -15.75 3.45
N MET A 307 -3.68 -15.83 4.77
CA MET A 307 -2.53 -15.97 5.63
C MET A 307 -2.54 -17.39 6.19
N PHE A 308 -1.41 -18.08 6.10
CA PHE A 308 -1.25 -19.45 6.59
C PHE A 308 0.23 -19.76 6.78
N LEU A 309 0.53 -20.83 7.52
CA LEU A 309 1.88 -21.36 7.60
C LEU A 309 2.10 -22.45 6.55
N GLN A 310 3.36 -22.66 6.17
CA GLN A 310 3.75 -23.59 5.12
C GLN A 310 3.22 -25.02 5.33
N LYS A 311 3.05 -25.46 6.59
CA LYS A 311 2.47 -26.76 6.96
C LYS A 311 1.08 -27.00 6.35
N ASP A 312 0.30 -25.93 6.12
CA ASP A 312 -1.09 -26.00 5.64
C ASP A 312 -1.24 -25.68 4.14
N ALA A 313 -0.14 -25.34 3.45
CA ALA A 313 -0.16 -24.84 2.08
C ALA A 313 -0.86 -25.80 1.10
N GLU A 314 -0.57 -27.10 1.17
CA GLU A 314 -1.17 -28.09 0.27
C GLU A 314 -2.69 -28.18 0.43
N ARG A 315 -3.19 -28.21 1.67
CA ARG A 315 -4.63 -28.27 1.96
C ARG A 315 -5.34 -27.01 1.48
N ILE A 316 -4.71 -25.86 1.65
CA ILE A 316 -5.24 -24.57 1.21
C ILE A 316 -5.27 -24.48 -0.32
N GLN A 317 -4.23 -24.94 -1.02
CA GLN A 317 -4.23 -24.99 -2.49
C GLN A 317 -5.23 -26.00 -3.05
N GLN A 318 -5.50 -27.10 -2.33
CA GLN A 318 -6.59 -28.02 -2.70
C GLN A 318 -7.97 -27.36 -2.57
N ALA A 319 -8.19 -26.58 -1.50
CA ALA A 319 -9.45 -25.85 -1.29
C ALA A 319 -9.59 -24.64 -2.23
N PHE A 320 -8.48 -24.00 -2.60
CA PHE A 320 -8.43 -22.86 -3.51
C PHE A 320 -7.44 -23.12 -4.67
N PRO A 321 -7.82 -23.89 -5.71
CA PRO A 321 -6.90 -24.30 -6.78
C PRO A 321 -6.28 -23.14 -7.59
N ALA A 322 -6.95 -21.99 -7.63
CA ALA A 322 -6.48 -20.79 -8.34
C ALA A 322 -5.60 -19.87 -7.47
N LEU A 323 -5.33 -20.24 -6.22
CA LEU A 323 -4.57 -19.44 -5.27
C LEU A 323 -3.12 -19.26 -5.72
N LYS A 324 -2.65 -18.01 -5.80
CA LYS A 324 -1.23 -17.72 -6.06
C LYS A 324 -0.49 -17.64 -4.73
N LEU A 325 0.33 -18.65 -4.46
CA LEU A 325 1.16 -18.73 -3.25
C LEU A 325 2.38 -17.80 -3.35
N ILE A 326 2.62 -17.02 -2.31
CA ILE A 326 3.78 -16.13 -2.14
C ILE A 326 4.46 -16.47 -0.81
N ARG A 327 5.80 -16.47 -0.83
CA ARG A 327 6.68 -16.63 0.34
C ARG A 327 7.41 -15.31 0.59
N PRO A 328 6.94 -14.48 1.54
CA PRO A 328 7.55 -13.18 1.78
C PRO A 328 9.02 -13.24 2.23
N PHE A 329 9.48 -14.37 2.77
CA PHE A 329 10.81 -14.52 3.38
C PHE A 329 11.72 -15.55 2.69
N GLY A 330 11.37 -15.97 1.46
CA GLY A 330 12.10 -17.01 0.71
C GLY A 330 11.49 -18.38 0.83
#